data_AF-A0A2V7EBA4-F1
#
_entry.id   AF-A0A2V7EBA4-F1
#
_cell.length_a   1.000
_cell.length_b   1.000
_cell.length_c   1.000
_cell.angle_alpha   90.00
_cell.angle_beta   90.00
_cell.angle_gamma   90.00
#
_symmetry.space_group_name_H-M   'P 1'
#
loop_
_entity.id
_entity.type
_entity.pdbx_description
1 polymer ?
#
loop_
_entity_poly.entity_id
_entity_poly.type
_entity_poly.pdbx_seq_one_letter_code
_entity_poly.pdbx_strand_id
1 'polypeptide(L)'
;MDNTLGTNKPAPVKMVNFIAGLLIDLPSRSKVVSVEVESGTYLVTVASANGGVSLHHLSAWDVSRSMRGDPDAIAVLRADLGRHAMAV
;
A
#
# COMPACT_ATOMS: atom_id res chain seq x y z
N MET A 1 14.95 26.17 1.52
CA MET A 1 13.81 25.30 1.18
C MET A 1 14.41 24.00 0.69
N ASP A 2 14.56 23.09 1.62
CA ASP A 2 15.27 21.82 1.48
C ASP A 2 14.58 20.97 0.43
N ASN A 3 15.15 20.99 -0.78
CA ASN A 3 14.73 20.15 -1.87
C ASN A 3 15.31 18.75 -1.61
N THR A 4 14.74 18.05 -0.63
CA THR A 4 15.00 16.63 -0.40
C THR A 4 14.44 15.90 -1.61
N LEU A 5 15.27 15.76 -2.64
CA LEU A 5 15.22 14.64 -3.58
C LEU A 5 15.45 13.37 -2.74
N GLY A 6 14.46 13.04 -1.92
CA GLY A 6 14.42 11.79 -1.20
C GLY A 6 14.31 10.73 -2.27
N THR A 7 15.40 9.98 -2.46
CA THR A 7 15.43 8.83 -3.34
C THR A 7 14.45 7.81 -2.77
N ASN A 8 13.18 7.91 -3.12
CA ASN A 8 12.17 6.93 -2.77
C ASN A 8 12.67 5.58 -3.25
N LYS A 9 12.97 4.70 -2.30
CA LYS A 9 13.59 3.41 -2.61
C LYS A 9 12.47 2.44 -2.97
N PRO A 10 12.61 1.64 -4.04
CA PRO A 10 11.65 0.58 -4.31
C PRO A 10 11.56 -0.36 -3.09
N ALA A 11 10.33 -0.71 -2.70
CA ALA A 11 10.12 -1.63 -1.60
C ALA A 11 10.64 -3.03 -1.95
N PRO A 12 11.05 -3.84 -0.95
CA PRO A 12 11.42 -5.23 -1.18
C PRO A 12 10.30 -6.01 -1.88
N VAL A 13 10.64 -6.88 -2.84
CA VAL A 13 9.65 -7.65 -3.64
C VAL A 13 8.67 -8.43 -2.76
N LYS A 14 9.14 -9.00 -1.63
CA LYS A 14 8.26 -9.69 -0.68
C LYS A 14 7.16 -8.78 -0.13
N MET A 15 7.46 -7.50 0.06
CA MET A 15 6.52 -6.49 0.52
C MET A 15 5.48 -6.14 -0.54
N VAL A 16 5.96 -5.93 -1.77
CA VAL A 16 5.10 -5.67 -2.93
C VAL A 16 4.09 -6.80 -3.11
N ASN A 17 4.55 -8.05 -3.07
CA ASN A 17 3.69 -9.22 -3.22
C ASN A 17 2.67 -9.36 -2.07
N PHE A 18 3.08 -9.06 -0.84
CA PHE A 18 2.18 -9.07 0.31
C PHE A 18 1.04 -8.05 0.14
N ILE A 19 1.38 -6.80 -0.18
CA ILE A 19 0.39 -5.73 -0.40
C ILE A 19 -0.51 -6.05 -1.59
N ALA A 20 0.05 -6.59 -2.68
CA ALA A 20 -0.74 -7.03 -3.83
C ALA A 20 -1.73 -8.15 -3.45
N GLY A 21 -1.33 -9.09 -2.60
CA GLY A 21 -2.21 -10.13 -2.07
C GLY A 21 -3.38 -9.55 -1.28
N LEU A 22 -3.15 -8.51 -0.47
CA LEU A 22 -4.23 -7.84 0.27
C LEU A 22 -5.27 -7.19 -0.66
N LEU A 23 -4.85 -6.67 -1.82
CA LEU A 23 -5.75 -6.04 -2.79
C LEU A 23 -6.59 -7.03 -3.61
N ILE A 24 -6.10 -8.25 -3.84
CA ILE A 24 -6.86 -9.30 -4.56
C ILE A 24 -8.15 -9.64 -3.81
N ASP A 25 -8.08 -9.63 -2.48
CA ASP A 25 -9.21 -9.91 -1.61
C ASP A 25 -10.19 -8.73 -1.48
N LEU A 26 -9.87 -7.56 -2.05
CA LEU A 26 -10.75 -6.40 -2.02
C LEU A 26 -11.74 -6.40 -3.20
N PRO A 27 -13.01 -5.96 -2.99
CA PRO A 27 -14.03 -5.92 -4.03
C PRO A 27 -13.68 -5.04 -5.24
N SER A 28 -12.78 -4.07 -5.06
CA SER A 28 -12.43 -3.05 -6.05
C SER A 28 -11.60 -3.56 -7.24
N ARG A 29 -11.15 -4.83 -7.22
CA ARG A 29 -10.30 -5.44 -8.27
C ARG A 29 -9.07 -4.59 -8.62
N SER A 30 -8.53 -3.90 -7.63
CA SER A 30 -7.43 -2.97 -7.81
C SER A 30 -6.09 -3.71 -7.90
N LYS A 31 -5.10 -3.09 -8.55
CA LYS A 31 -3.75 -3.64 -8.72
C LYS A 31 -2.71 -2.67 -8.19
N VAL A 32 -1.67 -3.21 -7.55
CA VAL A 32 -0.47 -2.43 -7.19
C VAL A 32 0.27 -2.05 -8.47
N VAL A 33 0.59 -0.78 -8.61
CA VAL A 33 1.43 -0.23 -9.69
C VAL A 33 2.85 -0.02 -9.20
N SER A 34 3.01 0.60 -8.03
CA SER A 34 4.31 0.79 -7.39
C SER A 34 4.20 0.72 -5.88
N VAL A 35 5.29 0.31 -5.23
CA VAL A 35 5.46 0.46 -3.78
C VAL A 35 6.84 1.05 -3.52
N GLU A 36 6.86 2.20 -2.86
CA GLU A 36 8.06 2.93 -2.50
C GLU A 36 8.19 3.04 -0.98
N VAL A 37 9.42 3.13 -0.49
CA VAL A 37 9.71 3.34 0.93
C VAL A 37 10.09 4.79 1.15
N GLU A 38 9.34 5.46 2.02
CA GLU A 38 9.61 6.83 2.44
C GLU A 38 9.57 6.91 3.97
N SER A 39 10.73 7.16 4.60
CA SER A 39 10.88 7.57 6.00
C SER A 39 9.94 6.90 7.02
N GLY A 40 9.83 5.55 7.00
CA GLY A 40 9.00 4.79 7.94
C GLY A 40 7.57 4.49 7.45
N THR A 41 7.28 4.81 6.20
CA THR A 41 6.02 4.50 5.51
C THR A 41 6.28 3.83 4.16
N TYR A 42 5.26 3.14 3.67
CA TYR A 42 5.19 2.61 2.32
C TYR A 42 4.18 3.42 1.51
N LEU A 43 4.65 4.02 0.44
CA LEU A 43 3.85 4.68 -0.58
C LEU A 43 3.38 3.63 -1.58
N VAL A 44 2.09 3.32 -1.61
CA VAL A 44 1.51 2.33 -2.50
C VAL A 44 0.67 3.03 -3.54
N THR A 45 1.08 2.94 -4.81
CA THR A 45 0.25 3.40 -5.93
C THR A 45 -0.63 2.24 -6.38
N VAL A 46 -1.94 2.47 -6.39
CA VAL A 46 -2.94 1.47 -6.74
C VAL A 46 -3.75 1.95 -7.94
N ALA A 47 -3.81 1.14 -8.99
CA ALA A 47 -4.72 1.32 -10.11
C ALA A 47 -6.01 0.55 -9.86
N SER A 48 -7.13 1.25 -9.90
CA SER A 48 -8.47 0.67 -9.85
C SER A 48 -8.88 0.14 -11.22
N ALA A 49 -9.77 -0.85 -11.23
CA ALA A 49 -10.31 -1.42 -12.47
C ALA A 49 -11.13 -0.40 -13.29
N ASN A 50 -11.63 0.67 -12.67
CA ASN A 50 -12.33 1.77 -13.35
C ASN A 50 -11.39 2.81 -14.00
N GLY A 51 -10.07 2.57 -13.96
CA GLY A 51 -9.06 3.46 -14.57
C GLY A 51 -8.54 4.55 -13.63
N GLY A 52 -9.07 4.67 -12.41
CA GLY A 52 -8.54 5.59 -11.39
C GLY A 52 -7.21 5.13 -10.82
N VAL A 53 -6.31 6.06 -10.54
CA VAL A 53 -5.06 5.81 -9.81
C VAL A 53 -5.13 6.52 -8.46
N SER A 54 -4.81 5.81 -7.39
CA SER A 54 -4.82 6.32 -6.02
C SER A 54 -3.49 6.03 -5.33
N LEU A 55 -3.08 6.92 -4.45
CA LEU A 55 -1.86 6.79 -3.64
C LEU A 55 -2.26 6.51 -2.18
N HIS A 56 -1.61 5.52 -1.56
CA HIS A 56 -1.90 5.09 -0.20
C HIS A 56 -0.62 5.13 0.63
N HIS A 57 -0.70 5.75 1.81
CA HIS A 57 0.37 5.72 2.81
C HIS A 57 0.11 4.61 3.80
N LEU A 58 0.95 3.57 3.79
CA LEU A 58 0.87 2.48 4.75
C LEU A 58 1.99 2.61 5.78
N SER A 59 1.64 2.49 7.05
CA SER A 59 2.61 2.43 8.15
C SER A 59 3.51 1.21 8.02
N ALA A 60 4.85 1.42 8.04
CA ALA A 60 5.78 0.30 7.95
C ALA A 60 5.67 -0.66 9.14
N TRP A 61 5.22 -0.15 10.29
CA TRP A 61 4.94 -0.93 11.49
C TRP A 61 3.76 -1.88 11.28
N ASP A 62 2.64 -1.37 10.79
CA ASP A 62 1.43 -2.17 10.57
C ASP A 62 1.62 -3.17 9.44
N VAL A 63 2.34 -2.79 8.40
CA VAL A 63 2.78 -3.70 7.35
C VAL A 63 3.65 -4.84 7.92
N SER A 64 4.62 -4.52 8.77
CA SER A 64 5.47 -5.53 9.41
C SER A 64 4.68 -6.50 10.30
N ARG A 65 3.73 -5.99 11.08
CA ARG A 65 2.84 -6.82 11.92
C ARG A 65 1.93 -7.71 11.07
N SER A 66 1.36 -7.15 10.01
CA SER A 66 0.49 -7.88 9.10
C SER A 66 1.22 -9.01 8.38
N MET A 67 2.48 -8.79 7.96
CA MET A 67 3.32 -9.85 7.39
C MET A 67 3.63 -10.99 8.36
N ARG A 68 3.56 -10.74 9.68
CA ARG A 68 3.70 -11.79 10.72
C ARG A 68 2.36 -12.49 11.03
N GLY A 69 1.27 -12.09 10.37
CA GLY A 69 -0.05 -12.67 10.56
C GLY A 69 -0.90 -12.01 11.64
N ASP A 70 -0.56 -10.80 12.09
CA ASP A 70 -1.41 -10.03 13.02
C ASP A 70 -2.75 -9.66 12.34
N PRO A 71 -3.88 -10.23 12.79
CA PRO A 71 -5.17 -10.02 12.13
C PRO A 71 -5.69 -8.58 12.27
N ASP A 72 -5.37 -7.89 13.37
CA ASP A 72 -5.81 -6.51 13.59
C ASP A 72 -5.05 -5.57 12.66
N ALA A 73 -3.75 -5.79 12.50
CA ALA A 73 -2.94 -5.03 11.55
C ALA A 73 -3.40 -5.27 10.10
N ILE A 74 -3.74 -6.52 9.73
CA ILE A 74 -4.28 -6.84 8.41
C ILE A 74 -5.61 -6.11 8.17
N ALA A 75 -6.50 -6.08 9.16
CA ALA A 75 -7.79 -5.39 9.07
C ALA A 75 -7.61 -3.88 8.87
N VAL A 76 -6.67 -3.25 9.59
CA VAL A 76 -6.34 -1.83 9.43
C VAL A 76 -5.83 -1.55 8.01
N LEU A 77 -4.86 -2.32 7.51
CA LEU A 77 -4.33 -2.11 6.15
C LEU A 77 -5.39 -2.30 5.07
N ARG A 78 -6.27 -3.31 5.22
CA ARG A 78 -7.39 -3.51 4.29
C ARG A 78 -8.38 -2.35 4.33
N ALA A 79 -8.67 -1.81 5.50
CA ALA A 79 -9.56 -0.68 5.64
C ALA A 79 -8.99 0.59 4.98
N ASP A 80 -7.69 0.86 5.16
CA ASP A 80 -7.02 2.01 4.54
C ASP A 80 -6.97 1.90 3.01
N LEU A 81 -6.61 0.71 2.51
CA LEU A 81 -6.60 0.41 1.07
C LEU A 81 -8.01 0.46 0.48
N GLY A 82 -9.02 -0.05 1.19
CA GLY A 82 -10.42 -0.10 0.74
C GLY A 82 -11.10 1.27 0.74
N ARG A 83 -10.82 2.14 1.72
CA ARG A 83 -11.44 3.46 1.85
C ARG A 83 -11.13 4.37 0.66
N HIS A 84 -9.91 4.30 0.14
CA HIS A 84 -9.46 5.16 -0.96
C HIS A 84 -9.64 4.51 -2.34
N ALA A 85 -9.79 3.18 -2.42
CA ALA A 85 -10.16 2.51 -3.66
C ALA A 85 -11.60 2.80 -4.11
N MET A 86 -12.47 3.24 -3.18
CA MET A 86 -13.87 3.60 -3.45
C MET A 86 -14.07 5.11 -3.72
N ALA A 87 -13.02 5.93 -3.59
CA ALA A 87 -13.12 7.39 -3.69
C ALA A 87 -12.98 7.93 -5.14
N VAL A 88 -13.21 7.08 -6.16
CA VAL A 88 -13.15 7.43 -7.59
C VAL A 88 -14.51 7.23 -8.24
#